data_AF-A0A165CJP9-F1
#
_entry.id   AF-A0A165CJP9-F1
#
_cell.length_a   1.000
_cell.length_b   1.000
_cell.length_c   1.000
_cell.angle_alpha   90.00
_cell.angle_beta   90.00
_cell.angle_gamma   90.00
#
_symmetry.space_group_name_H-M   'P 1'
#
loop_
_entity.id
_entity.type
_entity.pdbx_description
1 polymer ?
#
loop_
_entity_poly.entity_id
_entity_poly.type
_entity_poly.pdbx_seq_one_letter_code
_entity_poly.pdbx_strand_id
1 'polypeptide(L)'
;MPRFEDLTPEKLGRAGIVREVSFGTMYDKILVIEKCADSRTVTIFERGSNKMIVAKGKCALHDALEVVRNMIIDNRVIYGGGAILLAHPV
;
A
#
# COMPACT_ATOMS: atom_id res chain seq x y z
N MET A 1 6.78 -9.61 -21.53
CA MET A 1 6.89 -10.51 -22.71
C MET A 1 7.45 -9.71 -23.86
N PRO A 2 8.45 -10.20 -24.59
CA PRO A 2 9.13 -9.44 -25.63
C PRO A 2 8.49 -9.54 -27.03
N ARG A 3 7.77 -10.63 -27.36
CA ARG A 3 7.13 -10.83 -28.68
C ARG A 3 5.70 -11.34 -28.54
N PHE A 4 4.86 -11.02 -29.53
CA PHE A 4 3.42 -11.36 -29.55
C PHE A 4 3.18 -12.86 -29.83
N GLU A 5 4.09 -13.49 -30.56
CA GLU A 5 4.08 -14.93 -30.87
C GLU A 5 4.28 -15.81 -29.63
N ASP A 6 4.85 -15.25 -28.55
CA ASP A 6 5.08 -15.98 -27.30
C ASP A 6 3.83 -16.10 -26.42
N LEU A 7 2.67 -15.59 -26.86
CA LEU A 7 1.45 -15.49 -26.08
C LEU A 7 0.82 -16.86 -25.81
N THR A 8 0.99 -17.36 -24.59
CA THR A 8 0.32 -18.56 -24.09
C THR A 8 -0.69 -18.18 -22.99
N PRO A 9 -1.80 -18.94 -22.83
CA PRO A 9 -2.82 -18.64 -21.80
C PRO A 9 -2.27 -18.66 -20.37
N GLU A 10 -1.16 -19.35 -20.14
CA GLU A 10 -0.44 -19.41 -18.86
C GLU A 10 0.21 -18.07 -18.47
N LYS A 11 0.53 -17.23 -19.46
CA LYS A 11 1.16 -15.92 -19.23
C LYS A 11 0.14 -14.81 -18.96
N LEU A 12 -1.17 -15.13 -19.00
CA LEU A 12 -2.25 -14.21 -18.68
C LEU A 12 -2.48 -14.16 -17.16
N GLY A 13 -2.58 -12.95 -16.61
CA GLY A 13 -2.91 -12.74 -15.20
C GLY A 13 -4.38 -13.08 -14.90
N ARG A 14 -4.64 -13.63 -13.72
CA ARG A 14 -6.00 -13.92 -13.23
C ARG A 14 -6.45 -12.87 -12.22
N ALA A 15 -7.55 -12.19 -12.51
CA ALA A 15 -8.20 -11.23 -11.63
C ALA A 15 -9.66 -11.60 -11.41
N GLY A 16 -10.15 -11.42 -10.18
CA GLY A 16 -11.54 -11.72 -9.84
C GLY A 16 -12.50 -10.60 -10.23
N ILE A 17 -12.12 -9.34 -10.00
CA ILE A 17 -12.95 -8.17 -10.31
C ILE A 17 -12.08 -7.15 -11.02
N VAL A 18 -12.57 -6.65 -12.16
CA VAL A 18 -11.97 -5.53 -12.88
C VAL A 18 -13.06 -4.48 -13.04
N ARG A 19 -12.88 -3.31 -12.44
CA ARG A 19 -13.84 -2.21 -12.54
C ARG A 19 -13.13 -0.91 -12.87
N GLU A 20 -13.77 -0.10 -13.70
CA GLU A 20 -13.36 1.28 -13.90
C GLU A 20 -14.09 2.15 -12.87
N VAL A 21 -13.35 3.00 -12.18
CA VAL A 21 -13.90 3.97 -11.23
C VAL A 21 -13.56 5.37 -11.73
N SER A 22 -14.60 6.14 -12.03
CA SER A 22 -14.51 7.56 -12.36
C SER A 22 -14.62 8.39 -11.09
N PHE A 23 -13.75 9.37 -10.92
CA PHE A 23 -13.71 10.19 -9.71
C PHE A 23 -13.96 11.68 -10.01
N GLY A 24 -15.05 12.22 -9.47
CA GLY A 24 -15.35 13.66 -9.53
C GLY A 24 -15.86 14.13 -10.89
N THR A 25 -15.72 15.45 -11.15
CA THR A 25 -16.08 16.10 -12.42
C THR A 25 -14.92 16.15 -13.42
N MET A 26 -13.69 15.89 -12.98
CA MET A 26 -12.56 15.65 -13.87
C MET A 26 -12.68 14.23 -14.44
N TYR A 27 -12.40 14.07 -15.74
CA TYR A 27 -12.51 12.81 -16.48
C TYR A 27 -11.42 11.78 -16.10
N ASP A 28 -10.99 11.77 -14.84
CA ASP A 28 -9.99 10.85 -14.33
C ASP A 28 -10.64 9.49 -14.06
N LYS A 29 -10.27 8.53 -14.89
CA LYS A 29 -10.71 7.14 -14.87
C LYS A 29 -9.58 6.27 -14.37
N ILE A 30 -9.85 5.51 -13.31
CA ILE A 30 -8.87 4.59 -12.72
C ILE A 30 -9.40 3.18 -12.86
N LEU A 31 -8.56 2.28 -13.36
CA LEU A 31 -8.87 0.86 -13.41
C LEU A 31 -8.50 0.21 -12.06
N VAL A 32 -9.50 -0.29 -11.36
CA VAL A 32 -9.33 -1.00 -10.09
C VAL A 32 -9.48 -2.49 -10.36
N ILE A 33 -8.39 -3.22 -10.12
CA ILE A 33 -8.32 -4.67 -10.25
C ILE A 33 -8.27 -5.27 -8.84
N GLU A 34 -9.27 -6.05 -8.47
CA GLU A 34 -9.40 -6.66 -7.15
C GLU A 34 -9.46 -8.19 -7.25
N LYS A 35 -9.18 -8.85 -6.13
CA LYS A 35 -9.23 -10.32 -6.01
C LYS A 35 -8.36 -11.03 -7.06
N CYS A 36 -7.14 -10.55 -7.26
CA CYS A 36 -6.14 -11.29 -8.04
C CYS A 36 -5.83 -12.64 -7.38
N ALA A 37 -5.53 -13.65 -8.19
CA ALA A 37 -5.18 -14.98 -7.68
C ALA A 37 -3.96 -14.96 -6.74
N ASP A 38 -3.04 -14.02 -6.97
CA ASP A 38 -1.90 -13.76 -6.11
C ASP A 38 -2.19 -12.61 -5.15
N SER A 39 -2.19 -12.89 -3.84
CA SER A 39 -2.37 -11.88 -2.78
C SER A 39 -1.07 -11.18 -2.35
N ARG A 40 0.00 -11.30 -3.14
CA ARG A 40 1.34 -10.77 -2.79
C ARG A 40 1.46 -9.25 -2.90
N THR A 41 0.54 -8.63 -3.62
CA THR A 41 0.55 -7.18 -3.88
C THR A 41 -0.76 -6.57 -3.40
N VAL A 42 -0.66 -5.55 -2.56
CA VAL A 42 -1.77 -4.71 -2.12
C VAL A 42 -1.45 -3.26 -2.46
N THR A 43 -2.46 -2.51 -2.89
CA THR A 43 -2.30 -1.10 -3.27
C THR A 43 -3.26 -0.25 -2.46
N ILE A 44 -2.72 0.73 -1.73
CA ILE A 44 -3.49 1.75 -1.02
C ILE A 44 -3.55 2.98 -1.93
N PHE A 45 -4.75 3.47 -2.21
CA PHE A 45 -4.98 4.64 -3.05
C PHE A 45 -5.50 5.81 -2.21
N GLU A 46 -4.67 6.83 -2.03
CA GLU A 46 -5.03 8.05 -1.29
C GLU A 46 -5.28 9.22 -2.23
N ARG A 47 -6.28 10.05 -1.90
CA ARG A 47 -6.55 11.32 -2.57
C ARG A 47 -6.56 12.44 -1.55
N GLY A 48 -6.10 13.62 -1.95
CA GLY A 48 -6.08 14.81 -1.10
C GLY A 48 -6.23 16.08 -1.91
N SER A 49 -6.68 17.16 -1.26
CA SER A 49 -6.94 18.45 -1.91
C SER A 49 -5.68 19.18 -2.38
N ASN A 50 -4.51 18.83 -1.85
CA ASN A 50 -3.23 19.44 -2.19
C ASN A 50 -2.14 18.35 -2.27
N LYS A 51 -1.24 18.49 -3.25
CA LYS A 51 -0.07 17.62 -3.44
C LYS A 51 0.77 17.47 -2.17
N MET A 52 0.90 18.54 -1.37
CA MET A 52 1.64 18.49 -0.11
C MET A 52 1.01 17.53 0.91
N ILE A 53 -0.32 17.52 1.00
CA ILE A 53 -1.04 16.64 1.93
C ILE A 53 -0.90 15.18 1.49
N VAL A 54 -1.01 14.92 0.18
CA VAL A 54 -0.84 13.57 -0.38
C VAL A 54 0.59 13.06 -0.15
N ALA A 55 1.61 13.90 -0.33
CA ALA A 55 3.00 13.52 -0.06
C ALA A 55 3.23 13.19 1.43
N LYS A 56 2.64 13.99 2.33
CA LYS A 56 2.68 13.74 3.77
C LYS A 56 1.95 12.45 4.16
N GLY A 57 0.77 12.21 3.57
CA GLY A 57 0.00 10.97 3.77
C GLY A 57 0.80 9.73 3.38
N LYS A 58 1.42 9.74 2.21
CA LYS A 58 2.30 8.66 1.75
C LYS A 58 3.45 8.37 2.73
N CYS A 59 4.11 9.42 3.25
CA CYS A 59 5.18 9.26 4.23
C CYS A 59 4.65 8.65 5.54
N ALA A 60 3.52 9.16 6.06
CA ALA A 60 2.92 8.65 7.28
C ALA A 60 2.46 7.19 7.16
N LEU A 61 1.88 6.80 6.01
CA LEU A 61 1.53 5.41 5.73
C LEU A 61 2.75 4.51 5.68
N HIS A 62 3.85 4.97 5.08
CA HIS A 62 5.09 4.23 5.02
C HIS A 62 5.61 3.92 6.43
N ASP A 63 5.73 4.95 7.28
CA ASP A 63 6.19 4.79 8.66
C ASP A 63 5.28 3.85 9.48
N ALA A 64 3.96 3.98 9.31
CA ALA A 64 3.00 3.11 9.99
C ALA A 64 3.13 1.64 9.56
N LEU A 65 3.31 1.38 8.27
CA LEU A 65 3.50 0.03 7.74
C LEU A 65 4.80 -0.60 8.25
N GLU A 66 5.86 0.19 8.40
CA GLU A 66 7.11 -0.27 9.01
C GLU A 66 6.93 -0.66 10.49
N VAL A 67 6.17 0.11 11.26
CA VAL A 67 5.85 -0.23 12.65
C VAL A 67 5.02 -1.52 12.72
N VAL A 68 4.01 -1.66 11.87
CA VAL A 68 3.19 -2.89 11.80
C VAL A 68 4.05 -4.10 11.40
N ARG A 69 4.96 -3.93 10.45
CA ARG A 69 5.93 -4.97 10.08
C ARG A 69 6.77 -5.40 11.28
N ASN A 70 7.27 -4.44 12.06
CA ASN A 70 8.04 -4.76 13.26
C ASN A 70 7.21 -5.54 14.27
N MET A 71 5.95 -5.15 14.51
CA MET A 71 5.03 -5.86 15.42
C MET A 71 4.71 -7.30 14.98
N ILE A 72 4.70 -7.57 13.68
CA ILE A 72 4.51 -8.93 13.14
C ILE A 72 5.74 -9.81 13.38
N ILE A 73 6.94 -9.22 13.36
CA ILE A 73 8.21 -9.94 13.56
C ILE A 73 8.52 -10.13 15.05
N ASP A 74 8.37 -9.08 15.86
CA ASP A 74 8.53 -9.08 17.31
C ASP A 74 7.39 -8.26 17.95
N ASN A 75 6.68 -8.88 18.89
CA ASN A 75 5.51 -8.29 19.56
C ASN A 75 5.87 -7.45 20.80
N ARG A 76 7.16 -7.26 21.09
CA ARG A 76 7.61 -6.42 22.20
C ARG A 76 7.38 -4.94 21.91
N VAL A 77 6.72 -4.27 22.83
CA VAL A 77 6.45 -2.83 22.77
C VAL A 77 7.09 -2.16 23.97
N ILE A 78 7.73 -1.01 23.73
CA ILE A 78 8.26 -0.14 24.78
C ILE A 78 7.37 1.09 24.92
N TYR A 79 7.26 1.60 26.14
CA TYR A 79 6.56 2.86 26.40
C TYR A 79 7.41 4.04 25.92
N GLY A 80 6.84 4.83 25.00
CA GLY A 80 7.46 6.04 24.47
C GLY A 80 7.38 7.23 25.44
N GLY A 81 7.37 8.45 24.90
CA GLY A 81 7.21 9.67 25.71
C GLY A 81 8.38 9.94 26.67
N GLY A 82 9.57 9.41 26.37
CA GLY A 82 10.75 9.52 27.25
C GLY A 82 10.76 8.55 28.44
N ALA A 83 9.71 7.74 28.65
CA ALA A 83 9.64 6.80 29.78
C ALA A 83 10.79 5.78 29.76
N ILE A 84 11.15 5.28 28.57
CA ILE A 84 12.28 4.36 28.40
C ILE A 84 13.62 4.96 28.86
N LEU A 85 13.83 6.27 28.65
CA LEU A 85 15.04 6.96 29.06
C LEU A 85 15.12 7.13 30.59
N LEU A 86 13.98 7.33 31.24
CA LEU A 86 13.90 7.46 32.71
C LEU A 86 13.99 6.11 33.44
N ALA A 87 13.53 5.03 32.80
CA ALA A 87 13.55 3.69 33.39
C ALA A 87 14.95 3.04 33.40
N HIS A 88 15.82 3.43 32.46
CA HIS A 88 17.22 3.04 32.43
C HIS A 88 18.11 4.30 32.44
N PRO A 89 18.27 4.96 33.59
CA PRO A 89 19.28 6.00 33.72
C PRO A 89 20.64 5.32 33.57
N VAL A 90 21.43 5.85 32.63
CA VAL A 90 22.86 5.54 32.51
C VAL A 90 23.57 5.83 33.82
#